data_AF-F5L3P2-F1
#
_entry.id   AF-F5L3P2-F1
#
_cell.length_a   1.000
_cell.length_b   1.000
_cell.length_c   1.000
_cell.angle_alpha   90.00
_cell.angle_beta   90.00
_cell.angle_gamma   90.00
#
_symmetry.space_group_name_H-M   'P 1'
#
loop_
_entity.id
_entity.type
_entity.pdbx_description
1 polymer ?
#
loop_
_entity_poly.entity_id
_entity_poly.type
_entity_poly.pdbx_seq_one_letter_code
_entity_poly.pdbx_strand_id
1 'polypeptide(L)' 'MSIYDFTARLINGQEQSLADYKGQVVLIVNTASRSS' A
#
# COMPACT_ATOMS: atom_id res chain seq x y z
N MET A 1 -8.06 -1.11 14.80
CA MET A 1 -7.11 -1.61 13.79
C MET A 1 -7.29 -0.74 12.55
N SER A 2 -6.26 -0.01 12.14
CA SER A 2 -6.26 0.92 11.00
C SER A 2 -5.25 0.47 9.95
N ILE A 3 -5.36 0.97 8.72
CA ILE A 3 -4.33 0.72 7.69
C ILE A 3 -2.95 1.26 8.11
N TYR A 4 -2.90 2.25 9.00
CA TYR A 4 -1.65 2.87 9.47
C TYR A 4 -0.79 1.95 10.35
N ASP A 5 -1.33 0.80 10.79
CA ASP A 5 -0.60 -0.18 11.59
C ASP A 5 0.26 -1.13 10.73
N PHE A 6 0.17 -1.04 9.39
CA PHE A 6 0.80 -1.96 8.45
C PHE A 6 1.93 -1.31 7.64
N THR A 7 2.85 -2.14 7.16
CA THR A 7 3.82 -1.80 6.13
C THR A 7 3.52 -2.56 4.84
N ALA A 8 3.96 -2.01 3.72
CA ALA A 8 3.91 -2.64 2.42
C ALA A 8 5.30 -2.65 1.79
N ARG A 9 5.65 -3.76 1.15
CA ARG A 9 6.88 -3.86 0.38
C ARG A 9 6.68 -3.22 -0.99
N LEU A 10 7.53 -2.26 -1.32
CA LEU A 10 7.59 -1.61 -2.62
C LEU A 10 8.22 -2.53 -3.68
N ILE A 11 8.01 -2.22 -4.96
CA ILE A 11 8.56 -2.99 -6.08
C ILE A 11 10.10 -3.05 -6.09
N ASN A 12 10.76 -2.04 -5.51
CA ASN A 12 12.21 -1.98 -5.34
C ASN A 12 12.70 -2.77 -4.10
N GLY A 13 11.79 -3.39 -3.35
CA GLY A 13 12.09 -4.23 -2.19
C GLY A 13 12.16 -3.49 -0.85
N GLN A 14 12.02 -2.16 -0.81
CA GLN A 14 11.98 -1.39 0.44
C GLN A 14 10.62 -1.52 1.14
N GLU A 15 10.62 -1.43 2.46
CA GLU A 15 9.40 -1.37 3.26
C GLU A 15 8.90 0.08 3.36
N GLN A 16 7.60 0.27 3.15
CA GLN A 16 6.91 1.56 3.25
C GLN A 16 5.82 1.47 4.32
N SER A 17 5.84 2.38 5.29
CA SER A 17 4.75 2.49 6.26
C SER A 17 3.51 3.07 5.60
N LEU A 18 2.34 2.46 5.85
CA LEU A 18 1.07 3.04 5.41
C LEU A 18 0.65 4.25 6.27
N ALA A 19 1.25 4.43 7.46
CA ALA A 19 1.04 5.60 8.31
C ALA A 19 1.44 6.92 7.63
N ASP A 20 2.37 6.86 6.67
CA ASP A 20 2.87 8.03 5.93
C ASP A 20 1.78 8.69 5.07
N TYR A 21 0.70 7.97 4.76
CA TYR A 21 -0.46 8.50 4.01
C TYR A 21 -1.57 9.05 4.91
N LYS A 22 -1.34 9.19 6.22
CA LYS A 22 -2.36 9.65 7.16
C LYS A 22 -2.85 11.06 6.82
N GLY A 23 -4.18 11.22 6.81
CA GLY A 23 -4.84 12.48 6.45
C GLY A 23 -5.12 12.62 4.95
N GLN A 24 -4.74 11.63 4.13
CA GLN A 24 -5.07 11.56 2.71
C GLN A 24 -6.20 10.55 2.47
N VAL A 25 -6.97 10.75 1.39
CA VAL A 25 -7.89 9.72 0.88
C VAL A 25 -7.07 8.71 0.08
N VAL A 26 -7.12 7.44 0.48
CA VAL A 26 -6.30 6.36 -0.09
C VAL A 26 -7.20 5.32 -0.77
N LEU A 27 -6.86 4.93 -2.00
CA LEU A 27 -7.51 3.83 -2.73
C LEU A 27 -6.53 2.66 -2.88
N ILE A 28 -6.91 1.49 -2.39
CA ILE A 28 -6.12 0.25 -2.50
C ILE A 28 -6.72 -0.62 -3.59
N VAL A 29 -5.88 -1.09 -4.53
CA VAL A 29 -6.30 -1.89 -5.69
C VAL A 29 -5.40 -3.10 -5.83
N ASN A 30 -5.99 -4.27 -6.10
CA ASN A 30 -5.24 -5.44 -6.55
C ASN A 30 -5.00 -5.34 -8.07
N THR A 31 -3.75 -5.43 -8.50
CA THR A 31 -3.38 -5.38 -9.91
C THR A 31 -2.77 -6.72 -10.34
N ALA A 32 -2.96 -7.09 -11.61
CA ALA A 32 -2.37 -8.27 -12.22
C ALA A 32 -1.84 -7.91 -13.61
N SER A 33 -0.64 -8.39 -13.97
CA SER A 33 0.01 -8.03 -15.24
C SER A 33 -0.67 -8.63 -16.47
N ARG A 34 -1.51 -9.65 -16.29
CA ARG A 34 -2.39 -10.23 -17.30
C ARG A 34 -3.71 -10.59 -16.64
N SER A 35 -4.81 -10.27 -17.30
CA SER A 35 -6.16 -10.39 -16.74
C SER A 35 -7.19 -10.90 -17.75
N SER A 36 -6.74 -11.73 -18.70
CA SER A 36 -7.54 -12.33 -19.78
C SER A 36 -7.46 -13.84 -19.71
#